data_AF-A0AAW4I180-F1
#
_entry.id   AF-A0AAW4I180-F1
#
_cell.length_a   1.000
_cell.length_b   1.000
_cell.length_c   1.000
_cell.angle_alpha   90.00
_cell.angle_beta   90.00
_cell.angle_gamma   90.00
#
_symmetry.space_group_name_H-M   'P 1'
#
loop_
_entity.id
_entity.type
_entity.pdbx_description
1 polymer ?
#
loop_
_entity_poly.entity_id
_entity_poly.type
_entity_poly.pdbx_seq_one_letter_code
_entity_poly.pdbx_strand_id
1 'polypeptide(L)'
;MEHFNKEHKTLFIYNNKIIKFTKSKEYHPMNKKIKNVNSPLEEIMEQALKKAGIKYKAQYTVFDSNKNKWNAKYTLDFLIYGEYCRIAVECDGNTYHSSKEAKQHDTYRDMWINYQGFDDTLRFNTEKIKYNIIGVIKEIKAAIIVYDKKREARQKRENFNIQDIPLFVQKTDAENILKELSTEFQSTCQYTHKQIKISNRKKAFILRNIQKTVFKNGYADISNLSSSFRYKYINALKKHIHFTFGAYNTPCVLFIVDTLKRIDIPSKLAQDQSVLKFILVYDSLKGHFTPHNIKSYIVLNGTSNAQEFIIYSDLIAFSPVDYEQEKLKDLLNKANTLEQNLKKVYKQIYTSKNFKKSLLTSPFSVLDDFNRQKICHSINQFLLSKKEYMNKNIEAFDIATEWLIKEGIYFRELNYSLHDVALTIQHYRNKYHLHLPQ
;
A
#
# COMPACT_ATOMS: atom_id res chain seq x y z
N MET A 1 -62.33 -4.99 -60.23
CA MET A 1 -62.01 -6.24 -59.53
C MET A 1 -60.50 -6.31 -59.44
N GLU A 2 -59.95 -5.89 -58.30
CA GLU A 2 -59.56 -6.79 -57.20
C GLU A 2 -58.18 -7.40 -57.51
N HIS A 3 -57.12 -6.95 -56.83
CA HIS A 3 -56.55 -7.54 -55.60
C HIS A 3 -55.12 -8.04 -55.96
N PHE A 4 -54.07 -8.01 -55.16
CA PHE A 4 -53.86 -7.73 -53.75
C PHE A 4 -52.38 -7.30 -53.59
N ASN A 5 -52.13 -6.21 -52.87
CA ASN A 5 -50.80 -5.79 -52.42
C ASN A 5 -50.49 -6.55 -51.11
N LYS A 6 -49.39 -7.32 -51.03
CA LYS A 6 -48.94 -7.93 -49.77
C LYS A 6 -47.81 -7.10 -49.17
N GLU A 7 -48.18 -6.20 -48.24
CA GLU A 7 -47.25 -5.58 -47.30
C GLU A 7 -46.77 -6.63 -46.28
N HIS A 8 -45.45 -6.86 -46.20
CA HIS A 8 -44.87 -7.52 -45.03
C HIS A 8 -44.78 -6.50 -43.89
N LYS A 9 -45.73 -6.56 -42.95
CA LYS A 9 -45.68 -5.84 -41.66
C LYS A 9 -44.99 -6.73 -40.62
N THR A 10 -43.80 -6.32 -40.18
CA THR A 10 -43.18 -6.92 -38.99
C THR A 10 -43.67 -6.18 -37.75
N LEU A 11 -44.44 -6.86 -36.90
CA LEU A 11 -44.89 -6.37 -35.61
C LEU A 11 -43.97 -6.93 -34.51
N PHE A 12 -43.45 -6.06 -33.65
CA PHE A 12 -42.87 -6.44 -32.36
C PHE A 12 -43.61 -5.73 -31.24
N ILE A 13 -44.02 -6.49 -30.22
CA ILE A 13 -44.69 -5.98 -29.02
C ILE A 13 -43.63 -5.83 -27.93
N TYR A 14 -43.46 -4.61 -27.42
CA TYR A 14 -42.74 -4.35 -26.18
C TYR A 14 -43.53 -3.32 -25.36
N ASN A 15 -43.90 -3.67 -24.13
CA ASN A 15 -44.67 -2.83 -23.18
C ASN A 15 -45.95 -2.18 -23.76
N ASN A 16 -46.85 -2.97 -24.35
CA ASN A 16 -48.24 -2.59 -24.67
C ASN A 16 -48.45 -1.25 -25.40
N LYS A 17 -47.50 -0.80 -26.23
CA LYS A 17 -47.71 0.33 -27.16
C LYS A 17 -47.31 -0.06 -28.58
N ILE A 18 -48.25 0.10 -29.52
CA ILE A 18 -48.03 -0.09 -30.96
C ILE A 18 -47.29 1.14 -31.49
N ILE A 19 -46.04 0.98 -31.94
CA ILE A 19 -45.26 2.05 -32.58
C ILE A 19 -45.33 1.86 -34.11
N LYS A 20 -45.93 2.83 -34.82
CA LYS A 20 -45.88 2.91 -36.28
C LYS A 20 -44.65 3.71 -36.71
N PHE A 21 -43.79 3.13 -37.55
CA PHE A 21 -42.71 3.86 -38.22
C PHE A 21 -43.24 4.48 -39.52
N THR A 22 -43.31 5.81 -39.59
CA THR A 22 -43.38 6.55 -40.85
C THR A 22 -41.96 6.96 -41.26
N LYS A 23 -41.55 6.61 -42.49
CA LYS A 23 -40.37 7.19 -43.13
C LYS A 23 -40.60 8.70 -43.29
N SER A 24 -39.78 9.54 -42.67
CA SER A 24 -39.71 10.96 -43.02
C SER A 24 -38.30 11.35 -43.47
N LYS A 25 -38.27 11.78 -44.74
CA LYS A 25 -37.37 12.66 -45.51
C LYS A 25 -35.87 12.69 -45.15
N GLU A 26 -35.08 12.30 -46.15
CA GLU A 26 -33.66 12.60 -46.28
C GLU A 26 -33.38 14.09 -46.05
N TYR A 27 -32.43 14.38 -45.16
CA TYR A 27 -31.91 15.71 -44.92
C TYR A 27 -30.62 15.86 -45.74
N HIS A 28 -30.69 16.62 -46.83
CA HIS A 28 -29.48 17.06 -47.54
C HIS A 28 -28.76 18.11 -46.69
N PRO A 29 -27.45 17.94 -46.39
CA PRO A 29 -26.72 18.94 -45.64
C PRO A 29 -26.53 20.19 -46.52
N MET A 30 -27.14 21.30 -46.12
CA MET A 30 -26.84 22.63 -46.66
C MET A 30 -25.36 22.95 -46.44
N ASN A 31 -24.71 23.44 -47.50
CA ASN A 31 -23.39 24.06 -47.51
C ASN A 31 -23.25 25.09 -46.37
N LYS A 32 -22.58 24.72 -45.28
CA LYS A 32 -22.13 25.67 -44.26
C LYS A 32 -20.92 26.42 -44.83
N LYS A 33 -21.11 27.73 -45.03
CA LYS A 33 -20.02 28.71 -45.23
C LYS A 33 -18.89 28.41 -44.26
N ILE A 34 -17.66 28.33 -44.79
CA ILE A 34 -16.42 28.21 -44.01
C ILE A 34 -16.33 29.45 -43.12
N LYS A 35 -16.66 29.31 -41.82
CA LYS A 35 -16.40 30.33 -40.79
C LYS A 35 -14.90 30.37 -40.61
N ASN A 36 -14.31 31.58 -40.57
CA ASN A 36 -12.97 31.78 -40.08
C ASN A 36 -12.92 31.22 -38.64
N VAL A 37 -12.15 30.15 -38.42
CA VAL A 37 -12.44 29.17 -37.34
C VAL A 37 -11.88 29.61 -35.98
N ASN A 38 -10.91 30.52 -35.95
CA ASN A 38 -10.29 30.95 -34.70
C ASN A 38 -10.72 32.38 -34.34
N SER A 39 -11.24 32.59 -33.14
CA SER A 39 -11.43 33.94 -32.59
C SER A 39 -10.08 34.60 -32.27
N PRO A 40 -10.00 35.95 -32.20
CA PRO A 40 -8.76 36.64 -31.79
C PRO A 40 -8.22 36.20 -30.41
N LEU A 41 -9.10 35.68 -29.54
CA LEU A 41 -8.69 35.12 -28.23
C LEU A 41 -8.01 33.77 -28.39
N GLU A 42 -8.54 32.91 -29.25
CA GLU A 42 -7.94 31.61 -29.57
C GLU A 42 -6.56 31.79 -30.23
N GLU A 43 -6.39 32.79 -31.10
CA GLU A 43 -5.07 33.08 -31.69
C GLU A 43 -4.03 33.48 -30.63
N ILE A 44 -4.40 34.34 -29.68
CA ILE A 44 -3.52 34.75 -28.56
C ILE A 44 -3.18 33.52 -27.70
N MET A 45 -4.17 32.71 -27.36
CA MET A 45 -3.98 31.48 -26.60
C MET A 45 -3.06 30.50 -27.34
N GLU A 46 -3.29 30.29 -28.63
CA GLU A 46 -2.52 29.36 -29.45
C GLU A 46 -1.04 29.78 -29.51
N GLN A 47 -0.76 31.06 -29.73
CA GLN A 47 0.61 31.59 -29.71
C GLN A 47 1.28 31.41 -28.35
N ALA A 48 0.54 31.64 -27.25
CA ALA A 48 1.05 31.46 -25.91
C ALA A 48 1.35 29.98 -25.59
N LEU A 49 0.49 29.05 -26.00
CA LEU A 49 0.70 27.61 -25.88
C LEU A 49 1.94 27.15 -26.66
N LYS A 50 2.10 27.60 -27.92
CA LYS A 50 3.29 27.34 -28.75
C LYS A 50 4.56 27.83 -28.07
N LYS A 51 4.57 29.09 -27.62
CA LYS A 51 5.73 29.70 -26.93
C LYS A 51 6.08 28.97 -25.64
N ALA A 52 5.08 28.44 -24.94
CA ALA A 52 5.25 27.70 -23.70
C ALA A 52 5.69 26.23 -23.89
N GLY A 53 5.73 25.72 -25.13
CA GLY A 53 6.06 24.33 -25.46
C GLY A 53 4.99 23.33 -25.02
N ILE A 54 3.73 23.76 -24.86
CA ILE A 54 2.63 22.90 -24.42
C ILE A 54 2.07 22.15 -25.64
N LYS A 55 1.89 20.83 -25.52
CA LYS A 55 1.28 20.01 -26.57
C LYS A 55 -0.23 20.22 -26.58
N TYR A 56 -0.81 20.52 -27.74
CA TYR A 56 -2.25 20.74 -27.87
C TYR A 56 -2.80 20.35 -29.25
N LYS A 57 -4.13 20.25 -29.34
CA LYS A 57 -4.89 20.19 -30.59
C LYS A 57 -6.02 21.23 -30.54
N ALA A 58 -6.00 22.18 -31.48
CA ALA A 58 -7.06 23.18 -31.60
C ALA A 58 -8.34 22.56 -32.19
N GLN A 59 -9.49 23.15 -31.85
CA GLN A 59 -10.81 22.83 -32.40
C GLN A 59 -11.11 21.32 -32.36
N TYR A 60 -10.95 20.73 -31.17
CA TYR A 60 -11.10 19.29 -30.97
C TYR A 60 -12.58 18.90 -30.86
N THR A 61 -13.08 18.15 -31.84
CA THR A 61 -14.45 17.63 -31.80
C THR A 61 -14.57 16.37 -30.93
N VAL A 62 -15.48 16.43 -29.95
CA VAL A 62 -15.89 15.30 -29.10
C VAL A 62 -17.16 14.67 -29.67
N PHE A 63 -17.11 13.36 -29.90
CA PHE A 63 -18.21 12.58 -30.47
C PHE A 63 -19.05 11.93 -29.37
N ASP A 64 -20.34 11.70 -29.65
CA ASP A 64 -21.19 10.93 -28.75
C ASP A 64 -20.71 9.46 -28.68
N SER A 65 -20.68 8.91 -27.47
CA SER A 65 -20.33 7.52 -27.15
C SER A 65 -21.28 6.45 -27.73
N ASN A 66 -22.36 6.85 -28.40
CA ASN A 66 -23.30 5.91 -29.01
C ASN A 66 -22.64 5.19 -30.21
N LYS A 67 -22.19 3.95 -29.98
CA LYS A 67 -21.36 3.13 -30.89
C LYS A 67 -21.86 3.02 -32.35
N ASN A 68 -23.14 3.30 -32.58
CA ASN A 68 -23.77 3.16 -33.89
C ASN A 68 -23.92 4.48 -34.66
N LYS A 69 -23.56 5.64 -34.07
CA LYS A 69 -23.63 6.95 -34.74
C LYS A 69 -22.50 7.87 -34.26
N TRP A 70 -21.53 8.13 -35.13
CA TRP A 70 -20.45 9.11 -34.94
C TRP A 70 -20.98 10.55 -35.05
N ASN A 71 -21.83 10.95 -34.11
CA ASN A 71 -22.38 12.29 -34.08
C ASN A 71 -21.43 13.22 -33.29
N ALA A 72 -20.86 14.21 -33.98
CA ALA A 72 -20.13 15.29 -33.33
C ALA A 72 -21.07 16.03 -32.35
N LYS A 73 -20.68 16.13 -31.08
CA LYS A 73 -21.51 16.74 -30.03
C LYS A 73 -21.01 18.12 -29.63
N TYR A 74 -19.73 18.24 -29.31
CA TYR A 74 -19.10 19.49 -28.92
C TYR A 74 -17.76 19.66 -29.63
N THR A 75 -17.34 20.91 -29.84
CA THR A 75 -15.99 21.25 -30.27
C THR A 75 -15.35 22.08 -29.16
N LEU A 76 -14.20 21.61 -28.68
CA LEU A 76 -13.39 22.30 -27.69
C LEU A 76 -12.42 23.23 -28.41
N ASP A 77 -12.22 24.44 -27.90
CA ASP A 77 -11.26 25.37 -28.52
C ASP A 77 -9.84 24.78 -28.53
N PHE A 78 -9.40 24.21 -27.41
CA PHE A 78 -8.14 23.49 -27.32
C PHE A 78 -8.28 22.22 -26.47
N LEU A 79 -7.67 21.14 -26.96
CA LEU A 79 -7.36 19.96 -26.17
C LEU A 79 -5.87 19.98 -25.82
N ILE A 80 -5.56 20.12 -24.55
CA ILE A 80 -4.20 20.11 -24.01
C ILE A 80 -3.80 18.68 -23.61
N TYR A 81 -2.57 18.30 -23.92
CA TYR A 81 -2.00 17.00 -23.58
C TYR A 81 -0.88 17.15 -22.54
N GLY A 82 -1.01 16.39 -21.45
CA GLY A 82 0.11 16.05 -20.58
C GLY A 82 0.83 14.79 -21.07
N GLU A 83 1.63 14.18 -20.19
CA GLU A 83 2.19 12.85 -20.44
C GLU A 83 1.10 11.76 -20.38
N TYR A 84 0.13 11.92 -19.47
CA TYR A 84 -0.95 10.96 -19.22
C TYR A 84 -2.34 11.59 -19.26
N CYS A 85 -2.46 12.91 -19.06
CA CYS A 85 -3.73 13.60 -18.95
C CYS A 85 -4.19 14.29 -20.25
N ARG A 86 -5.51 14.53 -20.33
CA ARG A 86 -6.17 15.29 -21.40
C ARG A 86 -7.08 16.34 -20.81
N ILE A 87 -6.76 17.61 -21.01
CA ILE A 87 -7.47 18.75 -20.42
C ILE A 87 -8.13 19.55 -21.54
N ALA A 88 -9.43 19.80 -21.43
CA ALA A 88 -10.13 20.72 -22.31
C ALA A 88 -9.85 22.16 -21.87
N VAL A 89 -9.57 23.04 -22.83
CA VAL A 89 -9.42 24.49 -22.60
C VAL A 89 -10.38 25.21 -23.53
N GLU A 90 -11.22 26.08 -22.97
CA GLU A 90 -12.20 26.90 -23.69
C GLU A 90 -11.88 28.40 -23.46
N CYS A 91 -11.98 29.18 -24.53
CA CYS A 91 -11.75 30.62 -24.56
C CYS A 91 -13.10 31.34 -24.57
N ASP A 92 -13.68 31.52 -23.39
CA ASP A 92 -15.00 32.11 -23.22
C ASP A 92 -14.95 33.64 -23.45
N GLY A 93 -15.70 34.14 -24.42
CA GLY A 93 -15.88 35.59 -24.59
C GLY A 93 -16.75 36.20 -23.49
N ASN A 94 -16.38 37.37 -22.96
CA ASN A 94 -17.09 38.07 -21.87
C ASN A 94 -18.61 38.32 -22.11
N THR A 95 -19.10 38.22 -23.34
CA THR A 95 -20.49 38.51 -23.72
C THR A 95 -21.39 37.28 -23.82
N TYR A 96 -20.85 36.08 -23.68
CA TYR A 96 -21.63 34.83 -23.67
C TYR A 96 -21.51 34.19 -22.28
N HIS A 97 -22.60 33.60 -21.77
CA HIS A 97 -22.68 32.82 -20.51
C HIS A 97 -23.00 33.53 -19.17
N SER A 98 -23.49 34.77 -19.17
CA SER A 98 -23.89 35.45 -17.93
C SER A 98 -25.24 35.00 -17.35
N SER A 99 -26.14 34.42 -18.16
CA SER A 99 -27.44 33.93 -17.69
C SER A 99 -27.32 32.63 -16.89
N LYS A 100 -28.29 32.39 -16.00
CA LYS A 100 -28.33 31.20 -15.14
C LYS A 100 -28.45 29.91 -15.96
N GLU A 101 -29.20 29.96 -17.06
CA GLU A 101 -29.44 28.86 -17.99
C GLU A 101 -28.16 28.50 -18.75
N ALA A 102 -27.37 29.49 -19.17
CA ALA A 102 -26.10 29.26 -19.85
C ALA A 102 -25.08 28.59 -18.92
N LYS A 103 -24.97 29.05 -17.67
CA LYS A 103 -24.11 28.43 -16.65
C LYS A 103 -24.49 26.97 -16.35
N GLN A 104 -25.79 26.68 -16.30
CA GLN A 104 -26.27 25.30 -16.13
C GLN A 104 -25.88 24.44 -17.34
N HIS A 105 -26.12 24.94 -18.56
CA HIS A 105 -25.75 24.24 -19.78
C HIS A 105 -24.23 23.95 -19.84
N ASP A 106 -23.40 24.91 -19.46
CA ASP A 106 -21.94 24.75 -19.38
C ASP A 106 -21.55 23.70 -18.34
N THR A 107 -22.16 23.73 -17.16
CA THR A 107 -21.91 22.71 -16.13
C THR A 107 -22.25 21.30 -16.63
N TYR A 108 -23.37 21.14 -17.33
CA TYR A 108 -23.74 19.85 -17.94
C TYR A 108 -22.78 19.43 -19.05
N ARG A 109 -22.30 20.39 -19.87
CA ARG A 109 -21.29 20.14 -20.90
C ARG A 109 -19.99 19.66 -20.27
N ASP A 110 -19.50 20.35 -19.25
CA ASP A 110 -18.22 20.05 -18.59
C ASP A 110 -18.28 18.68 -17.89
N MET A 111 -19.39 18.38 -17.20
CA MET A 111 -19.64 17.05 -16.64
C MET A 111 -19.67 15.96 -17.71
N TRP A 112 -20.29 16.23 -18.86
CA TRP A 112 -20.36 15.27 -19.96
C TRP A 112 -18.98 15.05 -20.60
N ILE A 113 -18.20 16.11 -20.81
CA ILE A 113 -16.82 16.03 -21.32
C ILE A 113 -15.97 15.20 -20.37
N ASN A 114 -16.02 15.48 -19.06
CA ASN A 114 -15.29 14.69 -18.06
C ASN A 114 -15.71 13.20 -18.08
N TYR A 115 -17.01 12.92 -18.31
CA TYR A 115 -17.50 11.55 -18.47
C TYR A 115 -16.93 10.84 -19.73
N GLN A 116 -16.62 11.58 -20.79
CA GLN A 116 -15.95 11.03 -22.00
C GLN A 116 -14.44 10.77 -21.80
N GLY A 117 -13.91 10.95 -20.58
CA GLY A 117 -12.55 10.59 -20.21
C GLY A 117 -11.53 11.73 -20.34
N PHE A 118 -11.99 12.98 -20.35
CA PHE A 118 -11.17 14.16 -20.14
C PHE A 118 -11.02 14.41 -18.62
N ASP A 119 -9.89 14.97 -18.21
CA ASP A 119 -9.54 15.09 -16.79
C ASP A 119 -10.06 16.38 -16.16
N ASP A 120 -10.15 17.44 -16.94
CA ASP A 120 -10.71 18.72 -16.54
C ASP A 120 -11.14 19.56 -17.75
N THR A 121 -11.93 20.61 -17.49
CA THR A 121 -12.29 21.66 -18.44
C THR A 121 -11.94 23.02 -17.85
N LEU A 122 -10.91 23.69 -18.38
CA LEU A 122 -10.49 25.02 -17.97
C LEU A 122 -11.10 26.08 -18.89
N ARG A 123 -11.80 27.04 -18.32
CA ARG A 123 -12.44 28.14 -19.05
C ARG A 123 -11.76 29.46 -18.73
N PHE A 124 -11.30 30.17 -19.76
CA PHE A 124 -10.63 31.46 -19.59
C PHE A 124 -11.41 32.56 -20.29
N ASN A 125 -11.73 33.62 -19.56
CA ASN A 125 -12.45 34.75 -20.11
C ASN A 125 -11.54 35.71 -20.90
N THR A 126 -12.15 36.65 -21.63
CA THR A 126 -11.43 37.66 -22.43
C THR A 126 -10.37 38.41 -21.62
N GLU A 127 -10.68 38.80 -20.38
CA GLU A 127 -9.77 39.60 -19.54
C GLU A 127 -8.52 38.81 -19.16
N LYS A 128 -8.68 37.56 -18.73
CA LYS A 128 -7.56 36.67 -18.41
C LYS A 128 -6.65 36.47 -19.63
N ILE A 129 -7.24 36.19 -20.79
CA ILE A 129 -6.47 35.90 -22.01
C ILE A 129 -5.73 37.15 -22.50
N LYS A 130 -6.38 38.32 -22.54
CA LYS A 130 -5.76 39.55 -23.08
C LYS A 130 -4.75 40.18 -22.13
N TYR A 131 -5.06 40.23 -20.83
CA TYR A 131 -4.29 41.03 -19.87
C TYR A 131 -3.40 40.18 -18.95
N ASN A 132 -3.63 38.85 -18.89
CA ASN A 132 -2.86 37.96 -18.03
C ASN A 132 -2.60 36.59 -18.67
N ILE A 133 -2.17 36.57 -19.93
CA ILE A 133 -1.88 35.32 -20.65
C ILE A 133 -0.81 34.48 -19.94
N ILE A 134 0.16 35.12 -19.26
CA ILE A 134 1.19 34.42 -18.49
C ILE A 134 0.57 33.66 -17.31
N GLY A 135 -0.37 34.27 -16.59
CA GLY A 135 -1.13 33.61 -15.53
C GLY A 135 -1.94 32.43 -16.05
N VAL A 136 -2.62 32.59 -17.19
CA VAL A 136 -3.38 31.52 -17.86
C VAL A 136 -2.49 30.31 -18.18
N ILE A 137 -1.32 30.55 -18.79
CA ILE A 137 -0.37 29.46 -19.09
C ILE A 137 0.14 28.79 -17.81
N LYS A 138 0.34 29.54 -16.73
CA LYS A 138 0.72 28.97 -15.43
C LYS A 138 -0.39 28.09 -14.85
N GLU A 139 -1.65 28.51 -14.94
CA GLU A 139 -2.82 27.72 -14.53
C GLU A 139 -2.89 26.40 -15.33
N ILE A 140 -2.72 26.45 -16.65
CA ILE A 140 -2.70 25.25 -17.51
C ILE A 140 -1.56 24.30 -17.13
N LYS A 141 -0.34 24.81 -16.93
CA LYS A 141 0.80 23.99 -16.50
C LYS A 141 0.58 23.33 -15.15
N ALA A 142 0.01 24.05 -14.19
CA ALA A 142 -0.32 23.50 -12.88
C ALA A 142 -1.37 22.38 -12.99
N ALA A 143 -2.39 22.57 -13.82
CA ALA A 143 -3.41 21.55 -14.08
C ALA A 143 -2.78 20.30 -14.71
N ILE A 144 -1.92 20.44 -15.73
CA ILE A 144 -1.18 19.31 -16.33
C ILE A 144 -0.44 18.52 -15.25
N ILE A 145 0.36 19.18 -14.41
CA ILE A 145 1.14 18.50 -13.35
C ILE A 145 0.22 17.73 -12.38
N VAL A 146 -0.89 18.31 -11.97
CA VAL A 146 -1.83 17.67 -11.03
C VAL A 146 -2.51 16.46 -11.68
N TYR A 147 -3.01 16.61 -12.90
CA TYR A 147 -3.77 15.55 -13.57
C TYR A 147 -2.88 14.45 -14.14
N ASP A 148 -1.67 14.76 -14.61
CA ASP A 148 -0.69 13.74 -14.99
C ASP A 148 -0.36 12.85 -13.80
N LYS A 149 -0.05 13.42 -12.62
CA LYS A 149 0.20 12.62 -11.41
C LYS A 149 -0.99 11.75 -11.03
N LYS A 150 -2.22 12.28 -11.12
CA LYS A 150 -3.44 11.50 -10.84
C LYS A 150 -3.63 10.35 -11.83
N ARG A 151 -3.38 10.60 -13.12
CA ARG A 151 -3.51 9.61 -14.20
C ARG A 151 -2.41 8.56 -14.15
N GLU A 152 -1.17 8.96 -13.92
CA GLU A 152 -0.05 8.05 -13.72
C GLU A 152 -0.31 7.10 -12.54
N ALA A 153 -0.73 7.64 -11.39
CA ALA A 153 -1.09 6.82 -10.22
C ALA A 153 -2.26 5.87 -10.53
N ARG A 154 -3.27 6.33 -11.28
CA ARG A 154 -4.37 5.48 -11.73
C ARG A 154 -3.89 4.38 -12.70
N GLN A 155 -3.06 4.71 -13.68
CA GLN A 155 -2.50 3.72 -14.60
C GLN A 155 -1.67 2.69 -13.86
N LYS A 156 -0.86 3.08 -12.86
CA LYS A 156 -0.12 2.12 -12.02
C LYS A 156 -1.04 1.16 -11.27
N ARG A 157 -2.21 1.62 -10.83
CA ARG A 157 -3.23 0.79 -10.16
C ARG A 157 -3.95 -0.15 -11.13
N GLU A 158 -4.30 0.35 -12.32
CA GLU A 158 -4.99 -0.40 -13.36
C GLU A 158 -4.05 -1.38 -14.09
N ASN A 159 -2.74 -1.09 -14.11
CA ASN A 159 -1.75 -1.89 -14.80
C ASN A 159 -1.57 -3.23 -14.09
N PHE A 160 -1.89 -4.29 -14.82
CA PHE A 160 -1.72 -5.66 -14.38
C PHE A 160 -1.21 -6.51 -15.54
N ASN A 161 0.08 -6.80 -15.53
CA ASN A 161 0.72 -7.73 -16.45
C ASN A 161 0.97 -9.07 -15.76
N ILE A 162 0.22 -10.08 -16.20
CA ILE A 162 0.28 -11.43 -15.64
C ILE A 162 1.63 -12.14 -15.81
N GLN A 163 2.45 -11.69 -16.75
CA GLN A 163 3.80 -12.24 -16.95
C GLN A 163 4.80 -11.66 -15.94
N ASP A 164 4.54 -10.46 -15.43
CA ASP A 164 5.49 -9.67 -14.63
C ASP A 164 5.09 -9.59 -13.15
N ILE A 165 4.29 -10.54 -12.66
CA ILE A 165 3.89 -10.59 -11.26
C ILE A 165 5.14 -10.75 -10.38
N PRO A 166 5.30 -9.92 -9.34
CA PRO A 166 6.46 -10.02 -8.46
C PRO A 166 6.43 -11.34 -7.67
N LEU A 167 7.61 -11.89 -7.39
CA LEU A 167 7.72 -13.14 -6.62
C LEU A 167 7.22 -13.01 -5.18
N PHE A 168 7.23 -11.79 -4.65
CA PHE A 168 6.73 -11.43 -3.33
C PHE A 168 6.00 -10.09 -3.41
N VAL A 169 4.96 -9.91 -2.58
CA VAL A 169 4.29 -8.63 -2.43
C VAL A 169 5.30 -7.60 -1.90
N GLN A 170 5.50 -6.51 -2.64
CA GLN A 170 6.35 -5.42 -2.17
C GLN A 170 5.64 -4.67 -1.04
N LYS A 171 6.40 -4.33 0.01
CA LYS A 171 5.86 -3.62 1.17
C LYS A 171 5.21 -2.29 0.78
N THR A 172 5.88 -1.49 -0.04
CA THR A 172 5.39 -0.20 -0.52
C THR A 172 4.08 -0.32 -1.28
N ASP A 173 3.93 -1.35 -2.11
CA ASP A 173 2.69 -1.58 -2.87
C ASP A 173 1.55 -1.98 -1.94
N ALA A 174 1.81 -2.91 -0.99
CA ALA A 174 0.82 -3.26 0.01
C ALA A 174 0.40 -2.04 0.86
N GLU A 175 1.35 -1.17 1.20
CA GLU A 175 1.09 0.06 1.95
C GLU A 175 0.20 1.03 1.20
N ASN A 176 0.48 1.26 -0.08
CA ASN A 176 -0.34 2.10 -0.93
C ASN A 176 -1.75 1.51 -1.10
N ILE A 177 -1.85 0.20 -1.36
CA ILE A 177 -3.14 -0.50 -1.48
C ILE A 177 -3.93 -0.36 -0.17
N LEU A 178 -3.30 -0.60 0.97
CA LEU A 178 -4.01 -0.51 2.25
C LEU A 178 -4.45 0.91 2.54
N LYS A 179 -3.57 1.91 2.37
CA LYS A 179 -3.91 3.32 2.58
C LYS A 179 -5.09 3.76 1.72
N GLU A 180 -5.14 3.33 0.48
CA GLU A 180 -6.18 3.68 -0.48
C GLU A 180 -7.48 2.88 -0.35
N LEU A 181 -7.45 1.67 0.21
CA LEU A 181 -8.64 0.85 0.37
C LEU A 181 -9.20 0.88 1.80
N SER A 182 -8.42 1.29 2.79
CA SER A 182 -8.84 1.25 4.19
C SER A 182 -10.02 2.14 4.47
N THR A 183 -9.99 3.41 4.03
CA THR A 183 -11.10 4.35 4.25
C THR A 183 -12.38 3.85 3.59
N GLU A 184 -12.27 3.31 2.39
CA GLU A 184 -13.34 2.76 1.57
C GLU A 184 -13.94 1.49 2.18
N PHE A 185 -13.10 0.56 2.61
CA PHE A 185 -13.52 -0.68 3.25
C PHE A 185 -14.16 -0.36 4.61
N GLN A 186 -13.53 0.51 5.41
CA GLN A 186 -14.03 0.94 6.71
C GLN A 186 -15.38 1.64 6.57
N SER A 187 -15.52 2.57 5.63
CA SER A 187 -16.80 3.22 5.34
C SER A 187 -17.86 2.20 4.96
N THR A 188 -17.54 1.29 4.04
CA THR A 188 -18.46 0.20 3.63
C THR A 188 -18.88 -0.65 4.83
N CYS A 189 -17.96 -0.93 5.75
CA CYS A 189 -18.24 -1.68 6.97
C CYS A 189 -19.13 -0.91 7.96
N GLN A 190 -18.76 0.34 8.28
CA GLN A 190 -19.44 1.21 9.24
C GLN A 190 -20.90 1.51 8.86
N TYR A 191 -21.17 1.78 7.58
CA TYR A 191 -22.53 2.05 7.12
C TYR A 191 -23.43 0.81 7.13
N THR A 192 -22.84 -0.38 7.09
CA THR A 192 -23.56 -1.61 6.74
C THR A 192 -23.76 -2.56 7.93
N HIS A 193 -22.94 -2.46 8.99
CA HIS A 193 -22.92 -3.50 10.02
C HIS A 193 -22.66 -3.00 11.45
N LYS A 194 -23.68 -3.13 12.31
CA LYS A 194 -23.64 -2.85 13.76
C LYS A 194 -23.61 -4.12 14.63
N GLN A 195 -23.56 -5.31 14.03
CA GLN A 195 -23.74 -6.60 14.72
C GLN A 195 -22.39 -7.33 14.84
N ILE A 196 -22.34 -8.45 15.56
CA ILE A 196 -21.11 -9.27 15.72
C ILE A 196 -21.09 -10.45 14.72
N LYS A 197 -22.22 -10.73 14.06
CA LYS A 197 -22.39 -11.88 13.14
C LYS A 197 -22.90 -11.42 11.77
N ILE A 198 -22.35 -11.96 10.68
CA ILE A 198 -22.81 -11.68 9.32
C ILE A 198 -23.71 -12.81 8.81
N SER A 199 -24.85 -12.45 8.21
CA SER A 199 -25.65 -13.39 7.43
C SER A 199 -25.17 -13.46 5.97
N ASN A 200 -25.41 -14.57 5.27
CA ASN A 200 -25.03 -14.74 3.86
C ASN A 200 -25.54 -13.61 2.95
N ARG A 201 -26.78 -13.14 3.16
CA ARG A 201 -27.36 -12.02 2.40
C ARG A 201 -26.60 -10.71 2.63
N LYS A 202 -26.18 -10.43 3.86
CA LYS A 202 -25.39 -9.22 4.19
C LYS A 202 -23.97 -9.33 3.66
N LYS A 203 -23.35 -10.53 3.74
CA LYS A 203 -22.03 -10.81 3.15
C LYS A 203 -21.99 -10.47 1.66
N ALA A 204 -23.00 -10.91 0.91
CA ALA A 204 -23.12 -10.60 -0.52
C ALA A 204 -23.27 -9.10 -0.80
N PHE A 205 -23.98 -8.36 0.07
CA PHE A 205 -24.13 -6.91 -0.06
C PHE A 205 -22.81 -6.16 0.21
N ILE A 206 -22.11 -6.51 1.29
CA ILE A 206 -20.78 -5.96 1.61
C ILE A 206 -19.81 -6.19 0.45
N LEU A 207 -19.78 -7.43 -0.06
CA LEU A 207 -18.93 -7.82 -1.19
C LEU A 207 -19.16 -6.95 -2.42
N ARG A 208 -20.43 -6.73 -2.81
CA ARG A 208 -20.79 -5.87 -3.96
C ARG A 208 -20.33 -4.42 -3.77
N ASN A 209 -20.46 -3.87 -2.56
CA ASN A 209 -20.03 -2.51 -2.28
C ASN A 209 -18.51 -2.39 -2.34
N ILE A 210 -17.78 -3.34 -1.74
CA ILE A 210 -16.31 -3.39 -1.83
C ILE A 210 -15.86 -3.49 -3.30
N GLN A 211 -16.44 -4.40 -4.08
CA GLN A 211 -16.15 -4.56 -5.50
C GLN A 211 -16.36 -3.26 -6.28
N LYS A 212 -17.51 -2.61 -6.10
CA LYS A 212 -17.84 -1.34 -6.76
C LYS A 212 -16.80 -0.27 -6.44
N THR A 213 -16.38 -0.19 -5.18
CA THR A 213 -15.43 0.82 -4.73
C THR A 213 -14.02 0.56 -5.25
N VAL A 214 -13.55 -0.69 -5.20
CA VAL A 214 -12.26 -1.11 -5.76
C VAL A 214 -12.18 -0.78 -7.24
N PHE A 215 -13.16 -1.18 -8.05
CA PHE A 215 -13.12 -0.89 -9.48
C PHE A 215 -13.34 0.59 -9.82
N LYS A 216 -14.11 1.33 -9.02
CA LYS A 216 -14.23 2.79 -9.17
C LYS A 216 -12.89 3.51 -8.95
N ASN A 217 -12.03 2.98 -8.08
CA ASN A 217 -10.70 3.54 -7.80
C ASN A 217 -9.63 3.15 -8.83
N GLY A 218 -10.00 2.39 -9.89
CA GLY A 218 -9.07 2.03 -10.95
C GLY A 218 -8.15 0.86 -10.58
N TYR A 219 -8.63 -0.08 -9.79
CA TYR A 219 -7.92 -1.36 -9.62
C TYR A 219 -8.30 -2.33 -10.73
N ALA A 220 -7.37 -3.21 -11.12
CA ALA A 220 -7.56 -4.12 -12.24
C ALA A 220 -8.56 -5.24 -11.91
N ASP A 221 -9.51 -5.49 -12.81
CA ASP A 221 -10.38 -6.67 -12.73
C ASP A 221 -9.66 -7.89 -13.29
N ILE A 222 -9.11 -8.70 -12.38
CA ILE A 222 -8.40 -9.94 -12.70
C ILE A 222 -9.30 -11.17 -12.59
N SER A 223 -10.59 -10.99 -12.32
CA SER A 223 -11.52 -12.10 -12.07
C SER A 223 -11.61 -13.06 -13.26
N ASN A 224 -11.36 -12.58 -14.49
CA ASN A 224 -11.47 -13.36 -15.72
C ASN A 224 -10.13 -13.70 -16.39
N LEU A 225 -8.97 -13.48 -15.73
CA LEU A 225 -7.64 -13.76 -16.31
C LEU A 225 -7.29 -15.27 -16.34
N SER A 226 -8.22 -16.08 -16.83
CA SER A 226 -8.33 -17.50 -16.52
C SER A 226 -7.38 -18.45 -17.24
N SER A 227 -6.66 -17.97 -18.26
CA SER A 227 -5.92 -18.81 -19.20
C SER A 227 -4.39 -18.78 -19.05
N SER A 228 -3.81 -18.02 -18.11
CA SER A 228 -2.36 -17.97 -17.94
C SER A 228 -1.83 -19.03 -16.96
N PHE A 229 -0.67 -19.62 -17.29
CA PHE A 229 -0.05 -20.73 -16.55
C PHE A 229 0.11 -20.48 -15.03
N ARG A 230 0.34 -19.23 -14.61
CA ARG A 230 0.50 -18.85 -13.18
C ARG A 230 -0.83 -18.70 -12.42
N TYR A 231 -1.96 -18.41 -13.08
CA TYR A 231 -3.23 -18.09 -12.39
C TYR A 231 -4.30 -19.19 -12.45
N LYS A 232 -4.06 -20.28 -13.19
CA LYS A 232 -4.95 -21.44 -13.24
C LYS A 232 -5.28 -21.98 -11.86
N TYR A 233 -4.35 -21.89 -10.90
CA TYR A 233 -4.58 -22.37 -9.52
C TYR A 233 -5.47 -21.41 -8.70
N ILE A 234 -5.33 -20.08 -8.80
CA ILE A 234 -6.22 -19.13 -8.10
C ILE A 234 -7.67 -19.36 -8.57
N ASN A 235 -7.86 -19.61 -9.86
CA ASN A 235 -9.16 -19.99 -10.39
C ASN A 235 -9.68 -21.31 -9.82
N ALA A 236 -8.83 -22.32 -9.67
CA ALA A 236 -9.20 -23.56 -9.01
C ALA A 236 -9.60 -23.35 -7.53
N LEU A 237 -9.09 -22.30 -6.90
CA LEU A 237 -9.39 -21.92 -5.52
C LEU A 237 -10.50 -20.88 -5.39
N LYS A 238 -11.12 -20.41 -6.49
CA LYS A 238 -12.19 -19.38 -6.48
C LYS A 238 -13.35 -19.71 -5.55
N LYS A 239 -13.67 -20.99 -5.37
CA LYS A 239 -14.73 -21.42 -4.43
C LYS A 239 -14.47 -21.03 -2.96
N HIS A 240 -13.20 -20.80 -2.60
CA HIS A 240 -12.78 -20.37 -1.26
C HIS A 240 -12.57 -18.84 -1.18
N ILE A 241 -12.48 -18.13 -2.31
CA ILE A 241 -12.13 -16.71 -2.38
C ILE A 241 -13.40 -15.89 -2.64
N HIS A 242 -13.63 -14.81 -1.88
CA HIS A 242 -14.83 -14.00 -2.05
C HIS A 242 -14.66 -12.96 -3.16
N PHE A 243 -13.46 -12.40 -3.31
CA PHE A 243 -13.16 -11.41 -4.33
C PHE A 243 -11.67 -11.38 -4.69
N THR A 244 -11.38 -11.06 -5.94
CA THR A 244 -10.03 -10.99 -6.52
C THR A 244 -9.90 -9.72 -7.36
N PHE A 245 -8.79 -8.99 -7.20
CA PHE A 245 -8.46 -7.80 -7.99
C PHE A 245 -6.93 -7.68 -8.12
N GLY A 246 -6.46 -6.90 -9.09
CA GLY A 246 -5.06 -6.56 -9.26
C GLY A 246 -4.79 -5.12 -8.84
N ALA A 247 -3.65 -4.86 -8.22
CA ALA A 247 -3.25 -3.53 -7.78
C ALA A 247 -1.73 -3.40 -7.83
N TYR A 248 -1.18 -2.40 -8.52
CA TYR A 248 0.29 -2.23 -8.63
C TYR A 248 0.96 -3.52 -9.14
N ASN A 249 0.38 -4.15 -10.17
CA ASN A 249 0.76 -5.47 -10.67
C ASN A 249 0.79 -6.62 -9.62
N THR A 250 0.20 -6.40 -8.44
CA THR A 250 0.13 -7.37 -7.35
C THR A 250 -1.25 -8.03 -7.28
N PRO A 251 -1.33 -9.37 -7.32
CA PRO A 251 -2.54 -10.13 -7.03
C PRO A 251 -3.11 -9.80 -5.65
N CYS A 252 -4.39 -9.48 -5.57
CA CYS A 252 -5.08 -9.30 -4.29
C CYS A 252 -6.28 -10.25 -4.20
N VAL A 253 -6.44 -10.88 -3.03
CA VAL A 253 -7.59 -11.73 -2.69
C VAL A 253 -8.24 -11.25 -1.40
N LEU A 254 -9.57 -11.32 -1.34
CA LEU A 254 -10.34 -10.92 -0.17
C LEU A 254 -11.12 -12.10 0.41
N PHE A 255 -10.99 -12.27 1.72
CA PHE A 255 -11.77 -13.17 2.54
C PHE A 255 -12.67 -12.36 3.47
N ILE A 256 -13.96 -12.71 3.52
CA ILE A 256 -14.91 -12.13 4.48
C ILE A 256 -15.39 -13.25 5.39
N VAL A 257 -15.04 -13.17 6.68
CA VAL A 257 -15.32 -14.20 7.67
C VAL A 257 -16.01 -13.62 8.90
N ASP A 258 -16.83 -14.44 9.56
CA ASP A 258 -17.38 -14.07 10.87
C ASP A 258 -16.25 -14.05 11.90
N THR A 259 -15.52 -15.17 12.02
CA THR A 259 -14.44 -15.37 12.99
C THR A 259 -13.20 -15.95 12.32
N LEU A 260 -12.02 -15.60 12.84
CA LEU A 260 -10.73 -16.14 12.39
C LEU A 260 -10.63 -17.67 12.52
N LYS A 261 -11.42 -18.31 13.40
CA LYS A 261 -11.47 -19.78 13.51
C LYS A 261 -12.07 -20.47 12.29
N ARG A 262 -12.86 -19.75 11.49
CA ARG A 262 -13.57 -20.29 10.32
C ARG A 262 -12.89 -19.96 9.00
N ILE A 263 -11.68 -19.42 9.06
CA ILE A 263 -10.94 -19.12 7.85
C ILE A 263 -10.38 -20.41 7.24
N ASP A 264 -10.82 -20.71 6.03
CA ASP A 264 -10.32 -21.83 5.23
C ASP A 264 -9.56 -21.27 4.03
N ILE A 265 -8.27 -20.99 4.22
CA ILE A 265 -7.35 -20.61 3.14
C ILE A 265 -6.59 -21.87 2.73
N PRO A 266 -6.72 -22.33 1.48
CA PRO A 266 -5.97 -23.47 0.96
C PRO A 266 -4.46 -23.27 1.17
N SER A 267 -3.75 -24.29 1.66
CA SER A 267 -2.33 -24.18 2.06
C SER A 267 -1.42 -23.60 0.97
N LYS A 268 -1.68 -23.95 -0.30
CA LYS A 268 -0.95 -23.41 -1.45
C LYS A 268 -1.10 -21.89 -1.57
N LEU A 269 -2.31 -21.37 -1.39
CA LEU A 269 -2.57 -19.94 -1.40
C LEU A 269 -2.00 -19.30 -0.13
N ALA A 270 -2.16 -19.92 1.04
CA ALA A 270 -1.64 -19.42 2.30
C ALA A 270 -0.13 -19.15 2.25
N GLN A 271 0.64 -20.01 1.59
CA GLN A 271 2.09 -19.89 1.47
C GLN A 271 2.56 -19.02 0.29
N ASP A 272 1.66 -18.64 -0.63
CA ASP A 272 2.04 -17.87 -1.81
C ASP A 272 2.35 -16.41 -1.46
N GLN A 273 3.63 -16.05 -1.49
CA GLN A 273 4.10 -14.70 -1.13
C GLN A 273 3.81 -13.64 -2.20
N SER A 274 3.48 -14.04 -3.43
CA SER A 274 3.17 -13.12 -4.53
C SER A 274 1.75 -12.56 -4.46
N VAL A 275 0.89 -13.12 -3.60
CA VAL A 275 -0.52 -12.74 -3.48
C VAL A 275 -0.78 -12.02 -2.17
N LEU A 276 -1.31 -10.80 -2.22
CA LEU A 276 -1.75 -10.08 -1.03
C LEU A 276 -3.15 -10.57 -0.59
N LYS A 277 -3.28 -10.97 0.67
CA LYS A 277 -4.51 -11.53 1.22
C LYS A 277 -5.14 -10.58 2.23
N PHE A 278 -6.29 -10.04 1.89
CA PHE A 278 -7.12 -9.29 2.83
C PHE A 278 -8.08 -10.22 3.55
N ILE A 279 -8.13 -10.14 4.88
CA ILE A 279 -9.01 -10.95 5.73
C ILE A 279 -9.88 -10.00 6.55
N LEU A 280 -11.13 -9.80 6.14
CA LEU A 280 -12.10 -8.96 6.82
C LEU A 280 -12.94 -9.78 7.81
N VAL A 281 -12.84 -9.45 9.10
CA VAL A 281 -13.42 -10.22 10.23
C VAL A 281 -14.47 -9.40 10.97
N TYR A 282 -15.62 -9.99 11.34
CA TYR A 282 -16.74 -9.28 11.98
C TYR A 282 -17.09 -9.70 13.42
N ASP A 283 -16.38 -10.67 14.02
CA ASP A 283 -16.53 -11.10 15.41
C ASP A 283 -15.34 -10.68 16.29
N SER A 284 -15.53 -10.69 17.61
CA SER A 284 -14.51 -10.44 18.62
C SER A 284 -13.28 -11.32 18.37
N LEU A 285 -12.09 -10.75 18.57
CA LEU A 285 -10.78 -11.40 18.48
C LEU A 285 -10.58 -12.56 19.49
N LYS A 286 -11.64 -13.05 20.12
CA LYS A 286 -11.63 -14.15 21.09
C LYS A 286 -11.41 -15.49 20.38
N GLY A 287 -10.16 -15.74 20.04
CA GLY A 287 -9.68 -17.01 19.53
C GLY A 287 -8.22 -16.88 19.11
N HIS A 288 -7.41 -17.86 19.49
CA HIS A 288 -6.04 -17.96 18.99
C HIS A 288 -6.08 -18.16 17.47
N PHE A 289 -5.86 -17.08 16.74
CA PHE A 289 -5.36 -17.14 15.38
C PHE A 289 -3.86 -17.43 15.49
N THR A 290 -3.39 -18.53 14.92
CA THR A 290 -1.97 -18.85 14.78
C THR A 290 -1.54 -18.48 13.36
N PRO A 291 -1.16 -17.20 13.12
CA PRO A 291 -0.83 -16.69 11.80
C PRO A 291 0.38 -17.33 11.11
N HIS A 292 1.12 -18.20 11.80
CA HIS A 292 2.45 -18.65 11.41
C HIS A 292 2.52 -19.35 10.04
N ASN A 293 1.36 -19.74 9.48
CA ASN A 293 1.25 -20.45 8.20
C ASN A 293 0.63 -19.65 7.06
N ILE A 294 0.38 -18.34 7.22
CA ILE A 294 -0.10 -17.48 6.14
C ILE A 294 0.96 -16.44 5.84
N LYS A 295 1.23 -16.20 4.55
CA LYS A 295 2.18 -15.22 4.04
C LYS A 295 1.47 -14.10 3.29
N SER A 296 1.98 -12.88 3.39
CA SER A 296 1.50 -11.70 2.67
C SER A 296 0.02 -11.43 2.90
N TYR A 297 -0.37 -11.14 4.14
CA TYR A 297 -1.75 -10.92 4.53
C TYR A 297 -1.95 -9.72 5.47
N ILE A 298 -3.17 -9.19 5.43
CA ILE A 298 -3.65 -8.11 6.28
C ILE A 298 -5.02 -8.53 6.84
N VAL A 299 -5.16 -8.51 8.16
CA VAL A 299 -6.41 -8.77 8.88
C VAL A 299 -7.06 -7.43 9.23
N LEU A 300 -8.30 -7.25 8.79
CA LEU A 300 -9.07 -6.03 8.92
C LEU A 300 -10.32 -6.27 9.78
N ASN A 301 -10.66 -5.28 10.59
CA ASN A 301 -11.85 -5.28 11.43
C ASN A 301 -13.03 -4.74 10.63
N GLY A 302 -14.02 -5.59 10.37
CA GLY A 302 -15.25 -5.23 9.67
C GLY A 302 -16.32 -4.60 10.57
N THR A 303 -16.13 -4.53 11.89
CA THR A 303 -17.16 -4.01 12.79
C THR A 303 -17.14 -2.48 12.86
N SER A 304 -18.32 -1.85 12.90
CA SER A 304 -18.45 -0.37 12.96
C SER A 304 -17.91 0.27 14.23
N ASN A 305 -17.77 -0.52 15.30
CA ASN A 305 -17.49 -0.03 16.66
C ASN A 305 -16.04 -0.23 17.10
N ALA A 306 -15.19 -0.75 16.20
CA ALA A 306 -13.78 -0.96 16.51
C ALA A 306 -12.98 0.34 16.45
N GLN A 307 -12.15 0.56 17.46
CA GLN A 307 -11.18 1.67 17.49
C GLN A 307 -10.09 1.50 16.42
N GLU A 308 -9.75 0.26 16.07
CA GLU A 308 -8.72 -0.08 15.08
C GLU A 308 -9.30 -0.88 13.91
N PHE A 309 -9.08 -0.38 12.69
CA PHE A 309 -9.50 -1.05 11.46
C PHE A 309 -8.52 -2.16 11.03
N ILE A 310 -7.25 -2.07 11.41
CA ILE A 310 -6.23 -3.09 11.13
C ILE A 310 -6.00 -3.87 12.43
N ILE A 311 -6.14 -5.20 12.37
CA ILE A 311 -5.99 -6.09 13.52
C ILE A 311 -4.58 -6.68 13.57
N TYR A 312 -4.10 -7.17 12.43
CA TYR A 312 -2.82 -7.87 12.32
C TYR A 312 -2.34 -7.86 10.87
N SER A 313 -1.03 -7.85 10.65
CA SER A 313 -0.44 -8.17 9.35
C SER A 313 0.90 -8.86 9.55
N ASP A 314 1.27 -9.79 8.66
CA ASP A 314 2.64 -10.33 8.60
C ASP A 314 3.56 -9.49 7.71
N LEU A 315 3.01 -8.47 7.05
CA LEU A 315 3.77 -7.43 6.40
C LEU A 315 4.35 -6.58 7.54
N ILE A 316 5.58 -6.90 7.93
CA ILE A 316 6.27 -6.35 9.10
C ILE A 316 6.16 -4.82 9.11
N ALA A 317 5.27 -4.34 9.99
CA ALA A 317 4.98 -2.97 10.43
C ALA A 317 4.42 -1.97 9.40
N PHE A 318 3.14 -1.64 9.58
CA PHE A 318 2.34 -0.60 8.89
C PHE A 318 2.42 0.78 9.60
N SER A 319 3.56 1.14 10.17
CA SER A 319 3.78 2.45 10.80
C SER A 319 5.18 2.98 10.41
N PRO A 320 5.36 4.29 10.18
CA PRO A 320 6.67 4.89 9.93
C PRO A 320 7.49 5.00 11.24
N VAL A 321 7.76 3.85 11.86
CA VAL A 321 8.79 3.71 12.88
C VAL A 321 9.92 2.95 12.19
N ASP A 322 11.08 3.59 12.10
CA ASP A 322 12.23 3.12 11.34
C ASP A 322 12.46 1.63 11.58
N TYR A 323 12.43 0.83 10.51
CA TYR A 323 12.71 -0.61 10.49
C TYR A 323 13.97 -0.99 11.30
N GLU A 324 14.95 -0.09 11.31
CA GLU A 324 16.17 -0.22 12.10
C GLU A 324 15.93 -0.15 13.61
N GLN A 325 14.96 0.62 14.10
CA GLN A 325 14.63 0.72 15.53
C GLN A 325 13.92 -0.54 16.05
N GLU A 326 13.00 -1.13 15.29
CA GLU A 326 12.37 -2.40 15.70
C GLU A 326 13.34 -3.58 15.59
N LYS A 327 14.15 -3.63 14.53
CA LYS A 327 15.22 -4.61 14.39
C LYS A 327 16.25 -4.48 15.52
N LEU A 328 16.62 -3.26 15.89
CA LEU A 328 17.49 -3.00 17.04
C LEU A 328 16.83 -3.46 18.34
N LYS A 329 15.53 -3.20 18.54
CA LYS A 329 14.79 -3.65 19.73
C LYS A 329 14.73 -5.18 19.84
N ASP A 330 14.50 -5.88 18.73
CA ASP A 330 14.50 -7.35 18.69
C ASP A 330 15.91 -7.93 18.96
N LEU A 331 16.94 -7.33 18.35
CA LEU A 331 18.33 -7.72 18.60
C LEU A 331 18.73 -7.48 20.06
N LEU A 332 18.33 -6.36 20.66
CA LEU A 332 18.56 -6.08 22.08
C LEU A 332 17.85 -7.09 22.98
N ASN A 333 16.60 -7.46 22.67
CA ASN A 333 15.87 -8.48 23.43
C ASN A 333 16.54 -9.86 23.35
N LYS A 334 17.04 -10.23 22.16
CA LYS A 334 17.79 -11.48 21.96
C LYS A 334 19.11 -11.47 22.72
N ALA A 335 19.85 -10.36 22.66
CA ALA A 335 21.10 -10.18 23.40
C ALA A 335 20.88 -10.30 24.91
N ASN A 336 19.86 -9.62 25.44
CA ASN A 336 19.49 -9.70 26.86
C ASN A 336 19.13 -11.13 27.28
N THR A 337 18.38 -11.85 26.45
CA THR A 337 18.01 -13.25 26.73
C THR A 337 19.23 -14.17 26.77
N LEU A 338 20.16 -14.00 25.83
CA LEU A 338 21.42 -14.76 25.79
C LEU A 338 22.29 -14.46 27.01
N GLU A 339 22.41 -13.20 27.40
CA GLU A 339 23.15 -12.80 28.60
C GLU A 339 22.59 -13.46 29.86
N GLN A 340 21.27 -13.44 30.05
CA GLN A 340 20.61 -14.08 31.19
C GLN A 340 20.83 -15.60 31.22
N ASN A 341 20.82 -16.25 30.05
CA ASN A 341 21.11 -17.68 29.95
C ASN A 341 22.57 -17.98 30.29
N LEU A 342 23.52 -17.17 29.83
CA LEU A 342 24.94 -17.30 30.19
C LEU A 342 25.14 -17.14 31.70
N LYS A 343 24.54 -16.12 32.33
CA LYS A 343 24.60 -15.91 33.79
C LYS A 343 24.12 -17.15 34.56
N LYS A 344 23.03 -17.79 34.11
CA LYS A 344 22.54 -19.04 34.72
C LYS A 344 23.57 -20.17 34.62
N VAL A 345 24.20 -20.36 33.46
CA VAL A 345 25.24 -21.39 33.26
C VAL A 345 26.44 -21.11 34.16
N TYR A 346 26.94 -19.87 34.22
CA TYR A 346 28.05 -19.51 35.10
C TYR A 346 27.72 -19.75 36.58
N LYS A 347 26.51 -19.42 37.04
CA LYS A 347 26.07 -19.69 38.40
C LYS A 347 26.09 -21.18 38.74
N GLN A 348 25.73 -22.04 37.78
CA GLN A 348 25.86 -23.50 37.93
C GLN A 348 27.32 -23.94 38.04
N ILE A 349 28.23 -23.33 37.26
CA ILE A 349 29.68 -23.59 37.34
C ILE A 349 30.24 -23.17 38.70
N TYR A 350 29.93 -21.95 39.17
CA TYR A 350 30.43 -21.40 40.42
C TYR A 350 29.99 -22.19 41.66
N THR A 351 28.80 -22.80 41.60
CA THR A 351 28.23 -23.58 42.69
C THR A 351 28.72 -25.04 42.69
N SER A 352 29.36 -25.50 41.61
CA SER A 352 29.95 -26.84 41.53
C SER A 352 31.06 -27.05 42.56
N LYS A 353 31.05 -28.21 43.24
CA LYS A 353 32.07 -28.59 44.23
C LYS A 353 33.48 -28.66 43.63
N ASN A 354 33.60 -28.95 42.33
CA ASN A 354 34.88 -29.07 41.66
C ASN A 354 35.53 -27.69 41.43
N PHE A 355 34.73 -26.68 41.07
CA PHE A 355 35.21 -25.30 40.89
C PHE A 355 35.71 -24.68 42.20
N LYS A 356 35.08 -25.01 43.34
CA LYS A 356 35.52 -24.54 44.67
C LYS A 356 36.91 -25.06 45.07
N LYS A 357 37.34 -26.20 44.53
CA LYS A 357 38.64 -26.83 44.87
C LYS A 357 39.77 -26.36 43.97
N SER A 358 39.49 -26.11 42.70
CA SER A 358 40.44 -25.58 41.72
C SER A 358 39.71 -25.17 40.45
N LEU A 359 40.30 -24.28 39.67
CA LEU A 359 39.94 -24.12 38.26
C LEU A 359 40.24 -25.45 37.54
N LEU A 360 39.23 -26.05 36.89
CA LEU A 360 39.35 -27.34 36.19
C LEU A 360 40.32 -27.26 34.99
N THR A 361 40.45 -26.08 34.40
CA THR A 361 41.42 -25.70 33.36
C THR A 361 41.98 -24.32 33.71
N SER A 362 43.26 -24.07 33.46
CA SER A 362 43.83 -22.73 33.66
C SER A 362 43.17 -21.74 32.71
N PRO A 363 42.49 -20.68 33.19
CA PRO A 363 42.10 -19.56 32.35
C PRO A 363 43.32 -19.00 31.62
N PHE A 364 43.11 -18.43 30.43
CA PHE A 364 44.20 -17.84 29.63
C PHE A 364 45.26 -18.84 29.15
N SER A 365 44.89 -20.10 28.88
CA SER A 365 45.82 -21.16 28.46
C SER A 365 46.55 -20.89 27.14
N VAL A 366 46.04 -19.97 26.32
CA VAL A 366 46.61 -19.57 25.02
C VAL A 366 47.60 -18.40 25.17
N LEU A 367 47.71 -17.80 26.37
CA LEU A 367 48.64 -16.70 26.63
C LEU A 367 49.98 -17.22 27.18
N ASP A 368 51.06 -16.52 26.81
CA ASP A 368 52.34 -16.69 27.49
C ASP A 368 52.28 -16.27 28.97
N ASP A 369 53.26 -16.72 29.74
CA ASP A 369 53.31 -16.52 31.19
C ASP A 369 53.30 -15.03 31.59
N PHE A 370 53.99 -14.19 30.82
CA PHE A 370 54.11 -12.76 31.11
C PHE A 370 52.76 -12.05 30.94
N ASN A 371 52.09 -12.28 29.81
CA ASN A 371 50.80 -11.71 29.51
C ASN A 371 49.70 -12.24 30.45
N ARG A 372 49.74 -13.53 30.79
CA ARG A 372 48.85 -14.11 31.80
C ARG A 372 49.00 -13.42 33.15
N GLN A 373 50.23 -13.26 33.64
CA GLN A 373 50.48 -12.61 34.93
C GLN A 373 50.01 -11.15 34.94
N LYS A 374 50.28 -10.41 33.86
CA LYS A 374 49.85 -9.02 33.70
C LYS A 374 48.32 -8.87 33.77
N ILE A 375 47.58 -9.73 33.06
CA ILE A 375 46.11 -9.72 33.05
C ILE A 375 45.57 -10.12 34.42
N CYS A 376 46.08 -11.21 35.01
CA CYS A 376 45.70 -11.62 36.37
C CYS A 376 45.92 -10.51 37.40
N HIS A 377 47.04 -9.78 37.30
CA HIS A 377 47.31 -8.63 38.17
C HIS A 377 46.30 -7.50 37.95
N SER A 378 46.01 -7.12 36.70
CA SER A 378 45.00 -6.09 36.40
C SER A 378 43.61 -6.47 36.93
N ILE A 379 43.16 -7.70 36.67
CA ILE A 379 41.88 -8.23 37.18
C ILE A 379 41.83 -8.12 38.69
N ASN A 380 42.91 -8.49 39.39
CA ASN A 380 42.95 -8.44 40.83
C ASN A 380 42.88 -7.00 41.38
N GLN A 381 43.63 -6.07 40.77
CA GLN A 381 43.57 -4.65 41.14
C GLN A 381 42.17 -4.07 40.90
N PHE A 382 41.54 -4.42 39.79
CA PHE A 382 40.18 -3.99 39.49
C PHE A 382 39.16 -4.54 40.48
N LEU A 383 39.26 -5.83 40.83
CA LEU A 383 38.41 -6.46 41.81
C LEU A 383 38.52 -5.77 43.19
N LEU A 384 39.73 -5.40 43.60
CA LEU A 384 39.99 -4.70 44.86
C LEU A 384 39.63 -3.21 44.82
N SER A 385 39.45 -2.63 43.64
CA SER A 385 39.15 -1.20 43.48
C SER A 385 37.78 -0.78 43.99
N LYS A 386 36.81 -1.72 44.09
CA LYS A 386 35.48 -1.47 44.66
C LYS A 386 35.10 -2.57 45.64
N LYS A 387 34.80 -2.20 46.89
CA LYS A 387 34.36 -3.15 47.93
C LYS A 387 33.11 -3.94 47.51
N GLU A 388 32.22 -3.33 46.73
CA GLU A 388 30.99 -3.95 46.23
C GLU A 388 31.24 -5.19 45.38
N TYR A 389 32.36 -5.28 44.64
CA TYR A 389 32.65 -6.45 43.80
C TYR A 389 32.90 -7.73 44.60
N MET A 390 33.16 -7.62 45.91
CA MET A 390 33.21 -8.77 46.80
C MET A 390 31.81 -9.23 47.26
N ASN A 391 30.74 -8.47 46.99
CA ASN A 391 29.38 -8.84 47.34
C ASN A 391 28.88 -10.03 46.51
N LYS A 392 28.51 -11.14 47.18
CA LYS A 392 28.00 -12.37 46.56
C LYS A 392 26.75 -12.18 45.69
N ASN A 393 26.01 -11.08 45.86
CA ASN A 393 24.84 -10.75 45.07
C ASN A 393 25.17 -10.17 43.67
N ILE A 394 26.41 -9.74 43.45
CA ILE A 394 26.89 -9.30 42.14
C ILE A 394 27.55 -10.50 41.44
N GLU A 395 27.11 -10.80 40.22
CA GLU A 395 27.62 -11.93 39.45
C GLU A 395 29.04 -11.61 38.92
N ALA A 396 29.97 -12.58 39.01
CA ALA A 396 31.34 -12.38 38.49
C ALA A 396 31.37 -12.09 36.98
N PHE A 397 30.34 -12.51 36.24
CA PHE A 397 30.15 -12.19 34.83
C PHE A 397 29.98 -10.68 34.59
N ASP A 398 29.25 -9.97 35.47
CA ASP A 398 29.04 -8.53 35.35
C ASP A 398 30.33 -7.76 35.61
N ILE A 399 31.08 -8.17 36.65
CA ILE A 399 32.38 -7.60 37.00
C ILE A 399 33.39 -7.83 35.85
N ALA A 400 33.38 -9.02 35.24
CA ALA A 400 34.23 -9.33 34.09
C ALA A 400 33.93 -8.44 32.87
N THR A 401 32.65 -8.17 32.62
CA THR A 401 32.21 -7.30 31.53
C THR A 401 32.65 -5.86 31.79
N GLU A 402 32.45 -5.34 33.01
CA GLU A 402 32.92 -4.00 33.40
C GLU A 402 34.45 -3.86 33.30
N TRP A 403 35.19 -4.89 33.69
CA TRP A 403 36.66 -4.89 33.56
C TRP A 403 37.08 -4.78 32.10
N LEU A 404 36.49 -5.58 31.19
CA LEU A 404 36.78 -5.53 29.76
C LEU A 404 36.45 -4.16 29.14
N ILE A 405 35.36 -3.51 29.59
CA ILE A 405 35.00 -2.14 29.18
C ILE A 405 36.09 -1.16 29.63
N LYS A 406 36.50 -1.22 30.90
CA LYS A 406 37.50 -0.30 31.47
C LYS A 406 38.86 -0.45 30.79
N GLU A 407 39.27 -1.66 30.48
CA GLU A 407 40.52 -1.92 29.76
C GLU A 407 40.45 -1.47 28.28
N GLY A 408 39.28 -1.01 27.81
CA GLY A 408 39.10 -0.44 26.46
C GLY A 408 39.17 -1.49 25.35
N ILE A 409 38.82 -2.74 25.63
CA ILE A 409 39.15 -3.88 24.74
C ILE A 409 38.03 -4.25 23.76
N TYR A 410 36.96 -3.45 23.67
CA TYR A 410 35.99 -3.66 22.60
C TYR A 410 36.71 -3.35 21.28
N PHE A 411 36.74 -4.31 20.34
CA PHE A 411 37.29 -4.22 18.97
C PHE A 411 38.75 -4.67 18.69
N ARG A 412 39.45 -5.36 19.61
CA ARG A 412 40.73 -6.03 19.29
C ARG A 412 40.59 -7.56 19.31
N GLU A 413 41.26 -8.26 18.39
CA GLU A 413 41.39 -9.73 18.43
C GLU A 413 42.09 -10.12 19.73
N LEU A 414 41.32 -10.61 20.70
CA LEU A 414 41.86 -11.08 21.97
C LEU A 414 42.20 -12.57 21.89
N ASN A 415 43.36 -12.93 22.44
CA ASN A 415 43.75 -14.32 22.67
C ASN A 415 43.18 -14.88 23.99
N TYR A 416 42.12 -14.27 24.52
CA TYR A 416 41.39 -14.70 25.72
C TYR A 416 39.95 -14.22 25.70
N SER A 417 39.08 -14.93 26.41
CA SER A 417 37.63 -14.75 26.34
C SER A 417 37.04 -14.15 27.62
N LEU A 418 35.80 -13.65 27.55
CA LEU A 418 35.01 -13.27 28.72
C LEU A 418 34.89 -14.42 29.74
N HIS A 419 34.91 -15.68 29.25
CA HIS A 419 34.92 -16.87 30.10
C HIS A 419 36.16 -16.94 30.99
N ASP A 420 37.35 -16.74 30.42
CA ASP A 420 38.61 -16.77 31.16
C ASP A 420 38.63 -15.73 32.28
N VAL A 421 38.13 -14.52 31.99
CA VAL A 421 38.05 -13.42 32.95
C VAL A 421 37.03 -13.72 34.06
N ALA A 422 35.82 -14.17 33.70
CA ALA A 422 34.75 -14.45 34.65
C ALA A 422 35.13 -15.58 35.64
N LEU A 423 35.75 -16.65 35.15
CA LEU A 423 36.23 -17.74 36.01
C LEU A 423 37.34 -17.26 36.96
N THR A 424 38.28 -16.45 36.47
CA THR A 424 39.38 -15.91 37.26
C THR A 424 38.88 -14.99 38.37
N ILE A 425 37.94 -14.09 38.06
CA ILE A 425 37.30 -13.21 39.06
C ILE A 425 36.61 -14.05 40.13
N GLN A 426 35.80 -15.04 39.75
CA GLN A 426 35.11 -15.86 40.75
C GLN A 426 36.10 -16.68 41.60
N HIS A 427 37.18 -17.19 41.00
CA HIS A 427 38.23 -17.90 41.72
C HIS A 427 38.90 -17.00 42.77
N TYR A 428 39.27 -15.77 42.40
CA TYR A 428 39.83 -14.79 43.33
C TYR A 428 38.86 -14.44 44.45
N ARG A 429 37.59 -14.16 44.13
CA ARG A 429 36.55 -13.91 45.14
C ARG A 429 36.44 -15.07 46.14
N ASN A 430 36.42 -16.32 45.66
CA ASN A 430 36.39 -17.49 46.52
C ASN A 430 37.62 -17.59 47.43
N LYS A 431 38.82 -17.28 46.90
CA LYS A 431 40.08 -17.23 47.66
C LYS A 431 40.06 -16.14 48.74
N TYR A 432 39.58 -14.94 48.42
CA TYR A 432 39.48 -13.83 49.37
C TYR A 432 38.42 -14.07 50.46
N HIS A 433 37.30 -14.71 50.12
CA HIS A 433 36.27 -15.08 51.10
C HIS A 433 36.70 -16.19 52.09
N LEU A 434 37.71 -17.00 51.76
CA LEU A 434 38.29 -17.97 52.70
C LEU A 434 39.11 -17.29 53.82
N HIS A 435 39.44 -16.00 53.68
CA HIS A 435 40.27 -15.24 54.62
C HIS A 435 39.51 -14.14 55.39
N LEU A 436 38.19 -14.06 55.27
CA LEU A 436 37.35 -13.16 56.07
C LEU A 436 36.63 -13.96 57.17
N PRO A 437 36.65 -13.54 58.44
CA PRO A 437 35.86 -14.18 59.49
C PRO A 437 34.37 -14.14 59.10
N GLN A 438 33.67 -15.26 59.32
CA GLN A 438 32.23 -15.38 59.02
C GLN A 438 31.39 -14.45 59.89
#